data_AF-A0A7W3ZQP5-F1
#
_entry.id   AF-A0A7W3ZQP5-F1
#
_cell.length_a   1.000
_cell.length_b   1.000
_cell.length_c   1.000
_cell.angle_alpha   90.00
_cell.angle_beta   90.00
_cell.angle_gamma   90.00
#
_symmetry.space_group_name_H-M   'P 1'
#
loop_
_entity.id
_entity.type
_entity.pdbx_description
1 polymer ?
#
loop_
_entity_poly.entity_id
_entity_poly.type
_entity_poly.pdbx_seq_one_letter_code
_entity_poly.pdbx_strand_id
1 'polypeptide(L)'
;PGPSDPPGPGQAGGRPAAPPPAARELLHRALAHTYARWGPHTDPYDTARWQLVHRFTRHARRHRHSLGGPLGDLTPQERVVLVLCVYEEVDEDRVAASLGLPADRVRALRARSVYRLRAARRPAPEVRR
;
A
#
# COMPACT_ATOMS: atom_id res chain seq x y z
N PRO A 1 -43.86 -15.98 16.01
CA PRO A 1 -42.42 -16.22 15.78
C PRO A 1 -42.03 -15.79 14.35
N GLY A 2 -42.12 -14.49 14.04
CA GLY A 2 -41.04 -13.50 14.20
C GLY A 2 -40.42 -13.27 12.82
N PRO A 3 -40.55 -12.09 12.19
CA PRO A 3 -39.96 -11.84 10.87
C PRO A 3 -38.44 -11.92 11.00
N SER A 4 -37.79 -12.72 10.16
CA SER A 4 -36.35 -12.74 10.05
C SER A 4 -35.88 -11.34 9.65
N ASP A 5 -35.24 -10.64 10.57
CA ASP A 5 -34.58 -9.36 10.29
C ASP A 5 -33.64 -9.54 9.09
N PRO A 6 -33.69 -8.66 8.07
CA PRO A 6 -32.65 -8.65 7.05
C PRO A 6 -31.31 -8.40 7.76
N PRO A 7 -30.22 -9.07 7.33
CA PRO A 7 -28.91 -8.82 7.91
C PRO A 7 -28.62 -7.33 7.82
N GLY A 8 -28.44 -6.69 8.98
CA GLY A 8 -28.16 -5.26 9.06
C GLY A 8 -26.95 -4.90 8.18
N PRO A 9 -26.87 -3.66 7.66
CA PRO A 9 -25.86 -3.23 6.69
C PRO A 9 -24.39 -3.27 7.19
N GLY A 10 -24.14 -3.81 8.40
CA GLY A 10 -22.82 -3.89 9.03
C GLY A 10 -22.02 -5.17 8.75
N GLN A 11 -22.56 -6.19 8.06
CA GLN A 11 -21.87 -7.49 7.88
C GLN A 11 -21.24 -7.71 6.49
N ALA A 12 -21.15 -6.68 5.64
CA ALA A 12 -20.35 -6.74 4.41
C ALA A 12 -18.85 -6.50 4.67
N GLY A 13 -18.34 -6.87 5.85
CA GLY A 13 -16.91 -6.95 6.14
C GLY A 13 -16.34 -8.22 5.51
N GLY A 14 -16.39 -8.32 4.17
CA GLY A 14 -15.80 -9.44 3.45
C GLY A 14 -14.35 -9.59 3.89
N ARG A 15 -14.00 -10.76 4.43
CA ARG A 15 -12.62 -11.09 4.77
C ARG A 15 -11.76 -10.70 3.56
N PRO A 16 -10.71 -9.88 3.75
CA PRO A 16 -9.90 -9.46 2.62
C PRO A 16 -9.42 -10.72 1.90
N ALA A 17 -9.55 -10.72 0.57
CA ALA A 17 -9.08 -11.82 -0.26
C ALA A 17 -7.62 -12.13 0.10
N ALA A 18 -7.26 -13.41 0.09
CA ALA A 18 -5.91 -13.82 0.40
C ALA A 18 -4.91 -13.04 -0.48
N PRO A 19 -3.79 -12.57 0.08
CA PRO A 19 -2.84 -11.78 -0.68
C PRO A 19 -2.31 -12.61 -1.86
N PRO A 20 -2.02 -11.97 -3.01
CA PRO A 20 -1.40 -12.66 -4.14
C PRO A 20 -0.13 -13.41 -3.70
N PRO A 21 0.18 -14.59 -4.27
CA PRO A 21 1.35 -15.38 -3.88
C PRO A 21 2.66 -14.57 -3.86
N ALA A 22 2.84 -13.69 -4.85
CA ALA A 22 4.00 -12.79 -4.92
C ALA A 22 4.09 -11.81 -3.73
N ALA A 23 2.95 -11.31 -3.24
CA ALA A 23 2.90 -10.44 -2.07
C ALA A 23 3.25 -11.20 -0.79
N ARG A 24 2.75 -12.44 -0.64
CA ARG A 24 3.09 -13.32 0.48
C ARG A 24 4.59 -13.66 0.50
N GLU A 25 5.18 -13.95 -0.66
CA GLU A 25 6.61 -14.24 -0.77
C GLU A 25 7.48 -13.02 -0.37
N LEU A 26 7.10 -11.82 -0.82
CA LEU A 26 7.78 -10.59 -0.41
C LEU A 26 7.73 -10.38 1.11
N LEU A 27 6.57 -10.58 1.72
CA LEU A 27 6.38 -10.47 3.16
C LEU A 27 7.21 -11.50 3.91
N HIS A 28 7.17 -12.77 3.49
CA HIS A 28 7.93 -13.84 4.12
C HIS A 28 9.43 -13.52 4.10
N ARG A 29 9.97 -13.10 2.95
CA ARG A 29 11.39 -12.74 2.84
C ARG A 29 11.78 -11.53 3.70
N ALA A 30 10.89 -10.56 3.85
CA ALA A 30 11.13 -9.41 4.71
C ALA A 30 11.18 -9.83 6.18
N LEU A 31 10.18 -10.60 6.64
CA LEU A 31 10.11 -11.10 8.01
C LEU A 31 11.27 -12.03 8.34
N ALA A 32 11.56 -13.02 7.50
CA ALA A 32 12.67 -13.95 7.70
C ALA A 32 14.01 -13.21 7.84
N HIS A 33 14.24 -12.17 7.03
CA HIS A 33 15.44 -11.36 7.14
C HIS A 33 15.49 -10.52 8.42
N THR A 34 14.36 -9.91 8.81
CA THR A 34 14.26 -9.16 10.07
C THR A 34 14.57 -10.07 11.25
N TYR A 35 13.90 -11.22 11.35
CA TYR A 35 14.09 -12.16 12.45
C TYR A 35 15.48 -12.79 12.48
N ALA A 36 16.09 -13.06 11.32
CA ALA A 36 17.45 -13.58 11.26
C ALA A 36 18.52 -12.57 11.76
N ARG A 37 18.22 -11.27 11.69
CA ARG A 37 19.12 -10.19 12.15
C ARG A 37 18.67 -9.54 13.45
N TRP A 38 17.60 -10.04 14.05
CA TRP A 38 16.94 -9.33 15.13
C TRP A 38 17.83 -9.28 16.36
N GLY A 39 18.06 -8.06 16.85
CA GLY A 39 18.66 -7.77 18.15
C GLY A 39 17.72 -6.93 19.02
N PRO A 40 17.97 -6.86 20.34
CA PRO A 40 17.01 -6.37 21.34
C PRO A 40 16.67 -4.87 21.27
N HIS A 41 17.32 -4.10 20.39
CA HIS A 41 17.19 -2.63 20.35
C HIS A 41 16.35 -2.10 19.19
N THR A 42 15.84 -2.96 18.31
CA THR A 42 15.11 -2.52 17.11
C THR A 42 13.69 -3.05 17.13
N ASP A 43 12.73 -2.20 16.82
CA ASP A 43 11.37 -2.63 16.55
C ASP A 43 11.35 -3.56 15.32
N PRO A 44 10.96 -4.84 15.49
CA PRO A 44 10.88 -5.79 14.39
C PRO A 44 9.89 -5.34 13.32
N TYR A 45 8.79 -4.70 13.70
CA TYR A 45 7.74 -4.32 12.75
C TYR A 45 8.22 -3.19 11.85
N ASP A 46 8.84 -2.15 12.40
CA ASP A 46 9.48 -1.10 11.61
C ASP A 46 10.58 -1.64 10.69
N THR A 47 11.41 -2.54 11.19
CA THR A 47 12.47 -3.14 10.37
C THR A 47 11.88 -3.94 9.22
N ALA A 48 10.89 -4.79 9.50
CA ALA A 48 10.20 -5.58 8.49
C ALA A 48 9.47 -4.69 7.46
N ARG A 49 8.84 -3.59 7.91
CA ARG A 49 8.16 -2.62 7.05
C ARG A 49 9.12 -2.05 6.01
N TRP A 50 10.28 -1.53 6.43
CA TRP A 50 11.26 -0.96 5.50
C TRP A 50 11.88 -2.02 4.59
N GLN A 51 12.19 -3.19 5.13
CA GLN A 51 12.68 -4.34 4.37
C GLN A 51 11.68 -4.78 3.27
N LEU A 52 10.38 -4.74 3.55
CA LEU A 52 9.33 -5.01 2.59
C LEU A 52 9.27 -3.93 1.51
N VAL A 53 9.31 -2.65 1.90
CA VAL A 53 9.29 -1.50 0.98
C VAL A 53 10.46 -1.55 -0.01
N HIS A 54 11.69 -1.80 0.47
CA HIS A 54 12.87 -1.91 -0.39
C HIS A 54 12.76 -3.09 -1.37
N ARG A 55 12.26 -4.25 -0.92
CA ARG A 55 12.05 -5.40 -1.81
C ARG A 55 10.96 -5.12 -2.84
N PHE A 56 9.84 -4.54 -2.42
CA PHE A 56 8.73 -4.20 -3.30
C PHE A 56 9.17 -3.20 -4.38
N THR A 57 9.84 -2.11 -4.02
CA THR A 57 10.33 -1.12 -4.98
C THR A 57 11.30 -1.73 -6.01
N ARG A 58 12.19 -2.62 -5.58
CA ARG A 58 13.11 -3.34 -6.48
C ARG A 58 12.38 -4.34 -7.39
N HIS A 59 11.39 -5.06 -6.87
CA HIS A 59 10.65 -6.08 -7.61
C HIS A 59 9.66 -5.46 -8.60
N ALA A 60 8.92 -4.45 -8.17
CA ALA A 60 7.91 -3.77 -8.99
C ALA A 60 8.52 -2.89 -10.09
N ARG A 61 9.78 -2.44 -9.95
CA ARG A 61 10.54 -1.85 -11.07
C ARG A 61 10.72 -2.83 -12.24
N ARG A 62 10.79 -4.13 -11.97
CA ARG A 62 10.94 -5.19 -12.99
C ARG A 62 9.60 -5.67 -13.55
N HIS A 63 8.52 -5.54 -12.79
CA HIS A 63 7.16 -5.90 -13.22
C HIS A 63 6.28 -4.64 -13.26
N ARG A 64 6.53 -3.76 -14.24
CA ARG A 64 5.80 -2.50 -14.41
C ARG A 64 4.30 -2.67 -14.75
N HIS A 65 3.80 -3.89 -14.88
CA HIS A 65 2.39 -4.13 -15.15
C HIS A 65 1.53 -3.70 -13.95
N SER A 66 0.39 -3.07 -14.22
CA SER A 66 -0.62 -2.77 -13.22
C SER A 66 -1.07 -4.09 -12.60
N LEU A 67 -0.82 -4.26 -11.30
CA LEU A 67 -1.13 -5.49 -10.55
C LEU A 67 -2.64 -5.66 -10.29
N GLY A 68 -3.48 -4.96 -11.06
CA GLY A 68 -4.91 -4.81 -10.81
C GLY A 68 -5.22 -4.13 -9.46
N GLY A 69 -6.51 -4.02 -9.16
CA GLY A 69 -7.00 -3.52 -7.88
C GLY A 69 -6.96 -1.99 -7.72
N PRO A 70 -7.40 -1.48 -6.55
CA PRO A 70 -7.65 -0.05 -6.33
C PRO A 70 -6.39 0.83 -6.41
N LEU A 71 -5.20 0.24 -6.35
CA LEU A 71 -3.92 0.94 -6.53
C LEU A 71 -3.25 0.63 -7.87
N GLY A 72 -3.94 -0.06 -8.78
CA GLY A 72 -3.41 -0.57 -10.04
C GLY A 72 -2.88 0.53 -10.97
N ASP A 73 -3.51 1.71 -10.95
CA ASP A 73 -3.11 2.85 -11.77
C ASP A 73 -1.82 3.50 -11.27
N LEU A 74 -1.50 3.36 -9.99
CA LEU A 74 -0.35 4.00 -9.38
C LEU A 74 0.97 3.29 -9.76
N THR A 75 2.00 4.09 -10.01
CA THR A 75 3.37 3.55 -10.12
C THR A 75 3.78 2.91 -8.79
N PRO A 76 4.75 1.98 -8.78
CA PRO A 76 5.18 1.35 -7.53
C PRO A 76 5.64 2.34 -6.46
N GLN A 77 6.26 3.45 -6.87
CA GLN A 77 6.74 4.47 -5.94
C GLN A 77 5.59 5.33 -5.38
N GLU A 78 4.60 5.69 -6.21
CA GLU A 78 3.35 6.32 -5.77
C GLU A 78 2.61 5.44 -4.76
N ARG A 79 2.53 4.13 -5.00
CA ARG A 79 1.89 3.18 -4.08
C ARG A 79 2.55 3.15 -2.71
N VAL A 80 3.88 3.03 -2.68
CA VAL A 80 4.65 3.00 -1.44
C VAL A 80 4.46 4.27 -0.64
N VAL A 81 4.61 5.43 -1.27
CA VAL A 81 4.45 6.72 -0.60
C VAL A 81 3.02 6.89 -0.07
N LEU A 82 2.01 6.53 -0.86
CA LEU A 82 0.62 6.59 -0.42
C LEU A 82 0.37 5.67 0.78
N VAL A 83 0.80 4.41 0.72
CA VAL A 83 0.59 3.46 1.82
C VAL A 83 1.28 3.96 3.09
N LEU A 84 2.54 4.37 3.00
CA LEU A 84 3.28 4.83 4.17
C LEU A 84 2.70 6.13 4.76
N CYS A 85 2.44 7.15 3.94
CA CYS A 85 2.05 8.47 4.44
C CYS A 85 0.54 8.64 4.70
N VAL A 86 -0.31 7.72 4.22
CA VAL A 86 -1.77 7.85 4.36
C VAL A 86 -2.37 6.68 5.12
N TYR A 87 -1.94 5.44 4.87
CA TYR A 87 -2.50 4.27 5.56
C TYR A 87 -1.74 3.92 6.84
N GLU A 88 -0.42 4.05 6.82
CA GLU A 88 0.45 3.75 7.96
C GLU A 88 0.83 5.02 8.75
N GLU A 89 0.35 6.19 8.30
CA GLU A 89 0.54 7.51 8.93
C GLU A 89 2.02 7.85 9.25
N VAL A 90 2.95 7.32 8.45
CA VAL A 90 4.38 7.60 8.58
C VAL A 90 4.69 9.00 8.05
N ASP A 91 5.44 9.77 8.83
CA ASP A 91 5.87 11.12 8.49
C ASP A 91 6.68 11.18 7.18
N GLU A 92 6.47 12.24 6.40
CA GLU A 92 7.07 12.41 5.08
C GLU A 92 8.61 12.49 5.13
N ASP A 93 9.19 13.11 6.16
CA ASP A 93 10.65 13.19 6.33
C ASP A 93 11.22 11.81 6.67
N ARG A 94 10.50 11.04 7.48
CA ARG A 94 10.89 9.65 7.78
C ARG A 94 10.83 8.77 6.53
N VAL A 95 9.81 8.94 5.69
CA VAL A 95 9.72 8.25 4.39
C VAL A 95 10.84 8.69 3.45
N ALA A 96 11.13 9.99 3.37
CA ALA A 96 12.19 10.55 2.54
C ALA A 96 13.56 9.98 2.90
N ALA A 97 13.92 10.00 4.18
CA ALA A 97 15.16 9.44 4.70
C ALA A 97 15.29 7.94 4.37
N SER A 98 14.21 7.18 4.57
CA SER A 98 14.23 5.72 4.37
C SER A 98 14.26 5.32 2.88
N LEU A 99 13.63 6.11 2.00
CA LEU A 99 13.65 5.86 0.56
C LEU A 99 14.86 6.47 -0.16
N GLY A 100 15.67 7.29 0.52
CA GLY A 100 16.76 8.04 -0.10
C GLY A 100 16.26 9.07 -1.11
N LEU A 101 15.12 9.71 -0.83
CA LEU A 101 14.48 10.70 -1.70
C LEU A 101 14.46 12.06 -1.02
N PRO A 102 14.43 13.17 -1.77
CA PRO A 102 14.12 14.49 -1.21
C PRO A 102 12.70 14.52 -0.62
N ALA A 103 12.50 15.24 0.49
CA ALA A 103 11.19 15.41 1.12
C ALA A 103 10.15 15.99 0.16
N ASP A 104 10.51 17.02 -0.61
CA ASP A 104 9.64 17.61 -1.65
C ASP A 104 9.18 16.59 -2.69
N ARG A 105 10.03 15.61 -3.01
CA ARG A 105 9.69 14.53 -3.94
C ARG A 105 8.68 13.58 -3.33
N VAL A 106 8.78 13.26 -2.04
CA VAL A 106 7.79 12.46 -1.31
C VAL A 106 6.45 13.19 -1.29
N ARG A 107 6.45 14.48 -0.95
CA ARG A 107 5.25 15.32 -0.93
C ARG A 107 4.55 15.37 -2.29
N ALA A 108 5.32 15.59 -3.36
CA ALA A 108 4.79 15.60 -4.72
C ALA A 108 4.19 14.24 -5.13
N LEU A 109 4.86 13.13 -4.77
CA LEU A 109 4.36 11.78 -5.04
C LEU A 109 3.07 11.48 -4.26
N ARG A 110 2.98 11.88 -2.99
CA ARG A 110 1.77 11.74 -2.18
C ARG A 110 0.60 12.48 -2.81
N ALA A 111 0.78 13.76 -3.12
CA ALA A 111 -0.25 14.60 -3.75
C ALA A 111 -0.72 14.02 -5.09
N ARG A 112 0.22 13.60 -5.95
CA ARG A 112 -0.09 12.96 -7.23
C ARG A 112 -0.86 11.66 -7.04
N SER A 113 -0.48 10.83 -6.08
CA SER A 113 -1.14 9.54 -5.81
C SER A 113 -2.59 9.75 -5.38
N VAL A 114 -2.83 10.67 -4.44
CA VAL A 114 -4.18 11.03 -3.98
C VAL A 114 -5.02 11.58 -5.12
N TYR A 115 -4.44 12.47 -5.94
CA TYR A 115 -5.12 13.01 -7.12
C TYR A 115 -5.55 11.89 -8.08
N ARG A 116 -4.65 10.98 -8.44
CA ARG A 116 -4.94 9.88 -9.38
C ARG A 116 -6.03 8.95 -8.86
N LEU A 117 -6.01 8.60 -7.57
CA LEU A 117 -7.05 7.77 -6.98
C LEU A 117 -8.42 8.45 -6.94
N ARG A 118 -8.45 9.77 -6.65
CA ARG A 118 -9.69 10.54 -6.69
C ARG A 118 -10.23 10.67 -8.11
N ALA A 119 -9.36 10.87 -9.09
CA ALA A 119 -9.74 10.94 -10.50
C ALA A 119 -10.29 9.61 -11.03
N ALA A 120 -9.64 8.48 -10.70
CA ALA A 120 -10.09 7.15 -11.11
C ALA A 120 -11.44 6.74 -10.51
N ARG A 121 -11.80 7.28 -9.34
CA ARG A 121 -13.11 7.06 -8.71
C ARG A 121 -14.24 7.93 -9.26
N ARG A 122 -13.92 8.97 -10.04
CA ARG A 122 -14.94 9.82 -10.64
C ARG A 122 -15.50 9.10 -11.88
N PRO A 123 -16.78 8.69 -11.90
CA PRO A 123 -17.37 8.15 -13.11
C PRO A 123 -17.24 9.19 -14.24
N ALA A 124 -16.90 8.73 -15.44
CA ALA A 124 -16.85 9.60 -16.61
C ALA A 124 -18.20 10.33 -16.74
N PRO A 125 -18.22 11.64 -17.04
CA PRO A 125 -19.48 12.33 -17.28
C PRO A 125 -20.20 11.61 -18.41
N GLU A 126 -21.41 11.11 -18.14
CA GLU A 126 -22.30 10.63 -19.19
C GLU A 126 -22.56 11.81 -20.12
N VAL A 127 -21.89 11.80 -21.27
CA VAL A 127 -22.21 12.70 -22.37
C VAL A 127 -23.56 12.24 -22.91
N ARG A 128 -24.63 12.81 -22.34
CA ARG A 128 -25.99 12.65 -22.84
C ARG A 128 -26.02 13.24 -24.26
N ARG A 129 -26.13 12.37 -25.26
CA ARG A 129 -26.49 12.74 -26.63
C ARG A 129 -28.00 12.87 -26.74
#